data_AF-A0A131ZVR2-F1
#
_entry.id   AF-A0A131ZVR2-F1
#
_cell.length_a   1.000
_cell.length_b   1.000
_cell.length_c   1.000
_cell.angle_alpha   90.00
_cell.angle_beta   90.00
_cell.angle_gamma   90.00
#
_symmetry.space_group_name_H-M   'P 1'
#
loop_
_entity.id
_entity.type
_entity.pdbx_description
1 polymer ?
#
loop_
_entity_poly.entity_id
_entity_poly.type
_entity_poly.pdbx_seq_one_letter_code
_entity_poly.pdbx_strand_id
1 'polypeptide(L)'
;MMPQVYTDSLVKLSKHCPNAVTQTTPVPKNEISVMWLSPNQGSGCIVFKAIVVESKDRWYHEDGGLTKIICEDDTDSQKEEQQSDIVDECCACDEAKYEVTFEGYWSKYTHPKDFPASVWQTHFSDIIGASHSGDFRIWQYGGYASEGVKQVAESGVTKKLESELKAESNKIRQELLHATKFSIH
;
A
#
# COMPACT_ATOMS: atom_id res chain seq x y z
N MET A 1 7.83 25.39 12.42
CA MET A 1 6.51 25.04 11.85
C MET A 1 5.66 24.48 12.99
N MET A 2 4.43 24.97 13.15
CA MET A 2 3.62 24.71 14.35
C MET A 2 2.58 23.61 14.07
N PRO A 3 2.40 22.63 14.98
CA PRO A 3 1.27 21.70 14.90
C PRO A 3 -0.03 22.50 14.99
N GLN A 4 -0.95 22.27 14.05
CA GLN A 4 -2.27 22.89 14.06
C GLN A 4 -3.27 21.90 14.66
N VAL A 5 -3.63 22.11 15.92
CA VAL A 5 -4.66 21.31 16.59
C VAL A 5 -6.03 21.81 16.12
N TYR A 6 -6.66 21.08 15.19
CA TYR A 6 -7.98 21.46 14.70
C TYR A 6 -9.15 20.76 15.38
N THR A 7 -8.96 19.62 16.05
CA THR A 7 -10.10 18.88 16.62
C THR A 7 -9.64 17.92 17.72
N ASP A 8 -9.85 18.29 18.98
CA ASP A 8 -10.40 17.46 20.08
C ASP A 8 -10.39 18.32 21.37
N SER A 9 -11.51 18.38 22.11
CA SER A 9 -11.63 19.15 23.36
C SER A 9 -10.75 18.58 24.50
N LEU A 10 -10.11 17.43 24.26
CA LEU A 10 -9.22 16.74 25.18
C LEU A 10 -7.77 17.23 25.16
N VAL A 11 -7.35 18.03 24.16
CA VAL A 11 -5.96 18.48 23.99
C VAL A 11 -5.85 19.97 23.66
N LYS A 12 -4.74 20.60 24.06
CA LYS A 12 -4.45 22.03 23.82
C LYS A 12 -2.98 22.25 23.51
N LEU A 13 -2.68 23.31 22.75
CA LEU A 13 -1.30 23.75 22.54
C LEU A 13 -0.68 24.23 23.85
N SER A 14 0.56 23.80 24.11
CA SER A 14 1.33 24.22 25.27
C SER A 14 1.72 25.68 25.12
N LYS A 15 1.55 26.45 26.21
CA LYS A 15 2.03 27.84 26.29
C LYS A 15 3.54 27.93 26.49
N HIS A 16 4.16 26.87 27.01
CA HIS A 16 5.58 26.83 27.34
C HIS A 16 6.43 26.26 26.20
N CYS A 17 5.84 25.43 25.34
CA CYS A 17 6.51 24.80 24.22
C CYS A 17 5.66 24.95 22.95
N PRO A 18 5.99 25.87 22.02
CA PRO A 18 5.12 26.24 20.89
C PRO A 18 4.86 25.13 19.88
N ASN A 19 5.54 23.98 19.97
CA ASN A 19 5.33 22.79 19.15
C ASN A 19 4.83 21.57 19.93
N ALA A 20 4.38 21.76 21.17
CA ALA A 20 3.89 20.67 22.02
C ALA A 20 2.38 20.77 22.22
N VAL A 21 1.72 19.61 22.22
CA VAL A 21 0.32 19.45 22.58
C VAL A 21 0.24 18.81 23.97
N THR A 22 -0.65 19.30 24.82
CA THR A 22 -0.82 18.86 26.21
C THR A 22 -2.29 18.57 26.50
N GLN A 23 -2.56 17.80 27.56
CA GLN A 23 -3.93 17.55 27.97
C GLN A 23 -4.64 18.82 28.45
N THR A 24 -5.94 18.94 28.15
CA THR A 24 -6.81 19.98 28.74
C THR A 24 -7.17 19.65 30.18
N THR A 25 -7.46 18.38 30.46
CA THR A 25 -7.89 17.84 31.76
C THR A 25 -7.07 16.60 32.16
N PRO A 26 -6.97 16.30 33.47
CA PRO A 26 -6.29 15.11 34.00
C PRO A 26 -7.17 13.84 33.99
N VAL A 27 -8.34 13.88 33.35
CA VAL A 27 -9.23 12.72 33.25
C VAL A 27 -8.57 11.64 32.39
N PRO A 28 -8.59 10.35 32.78
CA PRO A 28 -8.04 9.25 31.99
C PRO A 28 -8.66 9.19 30.58
N LYS A 29 -7.82 8.89 29.58
CA LYS A 29 -8.20 8.84 28.16
C LYS A 29 -7.59 7.59 27.53
N ASN A 30 -8.32 6.99 26.61
CA ASN A 30 -7.85 5.83 25.85
C ASN A 30 -7.20 6.21 24.52
N GLU A 31 -7.57 7.36 23.96
CA GLU A 31 -7.09 7.85 22.67
C GLU A 31 -7.07 9.38 22.65
N ILE A 32 -6.11 9.94 21.92
CA ILE A 32 -6.07 11.35 21.53
C ILE A 32 -5.59 11.44 20.09
N SER A 33 -6.18 12.35 19.31
CA SER A 33 -5.84 12.55 17.90
C SER A 33 -5.45 14.00 17.65
N VAL A 34 -4.37 14.18 16.89
CA VAL A 34 -3.86 15.51 16.53
C VAL A 34 -3.56 15.55 15.04
N MET A 35 -3.98 16.64 14.39
CA MET A 35 -3.58 16.91 13.02
C MET A 35 -2.23 17.65 13.02
N TRP A 36 -1.41 17.31 12.05
CA TRP A 36 -0.11 17.95 11.84
C TRP A 36 0.10 18.19 10.35
N LEU A 37 0.60 19.38 10.02
CA LEU A 37 0.93 19.74 8.64
C LEU A 37 2.40 19.42 8.40
N SER A 38 2.66 18.66 7.33
CA SER A 38 4.01 18.29 6.91
C SER A 38 4.87 19.52 6.58
N PRO A 39 6.17 19.50 6.92
CA PRO A 39 7.10 20.54 6.49
C PRO A 39 7.30 20.55 4.99
N ASN A 40 7.87 21.67 4.52
CA ASN A 40 8.29 21.78 3.13
C ASN A 40 9.34 20.73 2.80
N GLN A 41 9.41 20.36 1.53
CA GLN A 41 10.42 19.47 0.99
C GLN A 41 11.84 19.92 1.38
N GLY A 42 12.73 18.97 1.70
CA GLY A 42 14.11 19.22 2.12
C GLY A 42 14.27 19.58 3.61
N SER A 43 13.22 19.45 4.42
CA SER A 43 13.28 19.76 5.87
C SER A 43 13.88 18.62 6.73
N GLY A 44 14.20 17.48 6.11
CA GLY A 44 14.74 16.30 6.78
C GLY A 44 13.70 15.54 7.60
N CYS A 45 14.17 14.59 8.42
CA CYS A 45 13.30 13.73 9.22
C CYS A 45 12.68 14.47 10.41
N ILE A 46 11.39 14.22 10.64
CA ILE A 46 10.62 14.73 11.76
C ILE A 46 10.46 13.63 12.81
N VAL A 47 10.61 14.01 14.08
CA VAL A 47 10.46 13.10 15.22
C VAL A 47 9.27 13.52 16.05
N PHE A 48 8.27 12.65 16.12
CA PHE A 48 7.17 12.75 17.06
C PHE A 48 7.55 12.00 18.34
N LYS A 49 7.43 12.68 19.47
CA LYS A 49 7.63 12.10 20.80
C LYS A 49 6.38 12.31 21.65
N ALA A 50 5.97 11.27 22.36
CA ALA A 50 4.85 11.29 23.29
C ALA A 50 5.33 10.93 24.71
N ILE A 51 4.69 11.54 25.70
CA ILE A 51 4.84 11.20 27.12
C ILE A 51 3.46 10.85 27.64
N VAL A 52 3.32 9.67 28.24
CA VAL A 52 2.06 9.21 28.84
C VAL A 52 2.25 9.14 30.35
N VAL A 53 1.39 9.84 31.09
CA VAL A 53 1.42 9.86 32.56
C VAL A 53 0.24 9.02 33.06
N GLU A 54 0.54 7.89 33.71
CA GLU A 54 -0.47 6.99 34.29
C GLU A 54 -0.80 7.39 35.73
N SER A 55 0.20 7.83 36.50
CA SER A 55 0.05 8.31 37.88
C SER A 55 1.17 9.29 38.24
N LYS A 56 1.13 9.87 39.44
CA LYS A 56 2.16 10.83 39.90
C LYS A 56 3.59 10.25 39.84
N ASP A 57 3.73 8.95 40.06
CA ASP A 57 5.02 8.26 40.13
C ASP A 57 5.28 7.33 38.94
N ARG A 58 4.37 7.30 37.95
CA ARG A 58 4.48 6.41 36.78
C ARG A 58 4.17 7.15 35.49
N TRP A 59 5.20 7.27 34.66
CA TRP A 59 5.14 7.91 33.35
C TRP A 59 5.99 7.11 32.36
N TYR A 60 5.61 7.18 31.09
CA TYR A 60 6.26 6.50 29.98
C TYR A 60 6.71 7.53 28.95
N HIS A 61 7.89 7.32 28.39
CA HIS A 61 8.49 8.17 27.38
C HIS A 61 9.43 7.32 26.53
N GLU A 62 9.52 7.61 25.24
CA GLU A 62 10.41 6.99 24.27
C GLU A 62 10.25 5.49 23.99
N ASP A 63 9.61 4.72 24.87
CA ASP A 63 9.39 3.27 24.73
C ASP A 63 8.08 2.93 23.98
N GLY A 64 7.98 1.68 23.47
CA GLY A 64 6.69 1.08 23.07
C GLY A 64 5.93 1.74 21.93
N GLY A 65 6.60 2.55 21.10
CA GLY A 65 5.97 3.29 20.00
C GLY A 65 5.63 4.75 20.32
N LEU A 66 6.06 5.26 21.49
CA LEU A 66 5.92 6.67 21.87
C LEU A 66 6.90 7.61 21.12
N THR A 67 7.81 7.05 20.34
CA THR A 67 8.64 7.80 19.37
C THR A 67 8.34 7.31 17.96
N LYS A 68 8.04 8.23 17.06
CA LYS A 68 7.91 7.96 15.62
C LYS A 68 8.74 8.94 14.82
N ILE A 69 9.58 8.39 13.95
CA ILE A 69 10.40 9.17 13.02
C ILE A 69 9.74 9.05 11.65
N ILE A 70 9.43 10.19 11.04
CA ILE A 70 8.88 10.29 9.69
C ILE A 70 9.89 11.09 8.89
N CYS A 71 10.48 10.46 7.87
CA CYS A 71 11.38 11.13 6.95
C CYS A 71 10.63 11.47 5.66
N GLU A 72 11.12 12.49 4.97
CA GLU A 72 10.86 12.60 3.54
C GLU A 72 11.35 11.29 2.90
N ASP A 73 10.46 10.61 2.19
CA ASP A 73 10.82 9.37 1.53
C ASP A 73 11.55 9.74 0.24
N ASP A 74 12.86 9.53 0.20
CA ASP A 74 13.64 9.61 -1.06
C ASP A 74 13.31 8.45 -2.00
N THR A 75 12.44 7.52 -1.57
CA THR A 75 12.13 6.28 -2.29
C THR A 75 10.69 6.21 -2.76
N ASP A 76 10.32 7.12 -3.66
CA ASP A 76 9.30 6.88 -4.70
C ASP A 76 9.84 5.92 -5.80
N SER A 77 10.81 5.07 -5.44
CA SER A 77 11.51 4.17 -6.37
C SER A 77 11.91 2.82 -5.77
N GLN A 78 11.75 2.56 -4.45
CA GLN A 78 12.31 1.32 -3.86
C GLN A 78 11.43 0.56 -2.85
N LYS A 79 10.20 1.00 -2.52
CA LYS A 79 9.34 0.25 -1.58
C LYS A 79 8.11 -0.43 -2.19
N GLU A 80 7.82 -0.21 -3.47
CA GLU A 80 6.87 -1.03 -4.24
C GLU A 80 7.55 -2.06 -5.17
N GLU A 81 8.88 -1.98 -5.35
CA GLU A 81 9.62 -2.79 -6.34
C GLU A 81 10.34 -4.03 -5.78
N GLN A 82 10.40 -4.21 -4.46
CA GLN A 82 10.98 -5.44 -3.89
C GLN A 82 9.95 -6.57 -3.90
N GLN A 83 9.91 -7.30 -5.03
CA GLN A 83 9.32 -8.62 -5.11
C GLN A 83 9.94 -9.49 -4.02
N SER A 84 9.14 -9.92 -3.04
CA SER A 84 9.57 -10.73 -1.90
C SER A 84 10.37 -11.96 -2.36
N ASP A 85 11.44 -12.29 -1.63
CA ASP A 85 12.26 -13.48 -1.90
C ASP A 85 11.38 -14.73 -1.95
N ILE A 86 11.64 -15.59 -2.96
CA ILE A 86 10.92 -16.85 -3.15
C ILE A 86 11.15 -17.71 -1.91
N VAL A 87 10.08 -18.07 -1.21
CA VAL A 87 10.13 -19.07 -0.15
C VAL A 87 10.26 -20.44 -0.84
N ASP A 88 11.48 -20.96 -0.90
CA ASP A 88 11.84 -22.16 -1.66
C ASP A 88 11.18 -23.45 -1.14
N GLU A 89 10.58 -23.46 0.06
CA GLU A 89 10.01 -24.67 0.64
C GLU A 89 8.58 -24.48 1.14
N CYS A 90 7.63 -25.05 0.39
CA CYS A 90 6.23 -25.14 0.79
C CYS A 90 6.02 -26.41 1.63
N CYS A 91 5.63 -26.25 2.90
CA CYS A 91 5.34 -27.38 3.80
C CYS A 91 3.86 -27.79 3.82
N ALA A 92 3.03 -27.24 2.91
CA ALA A 92 1.62 -27.58 2.82
C ALA A 92 1.45 -28.96 2.16
N CYS A 93 0.73 -29.86 2.84
CA CYS A 93 0.46 -31.21 2.33
C CYS A 93 -0.76 -31.28 1.41
N ASP A 94 -1.65 -30.29 1.50
CA ASP A 94 -2.95 -30.28 0.84
C ASP A 94 -3.08 -29.10 -0.14
N GLU A 95 -3.97 -29.25 -1.11
CA GLU A 95 -4.32 -28.18 -2.05
C GLU A 95 -5.35 -27.22 -1.45
N ALA A 96 -5.19 -25.93 -1.75
CA ALA A 96 -6.16 -24.90 -1.42
C ALA A 96 -6.73 -24.27 -2.70
N LYS A 97 -8.01 -23.90 -2.65
CA LYS A 97 -8.71 -23.19 -3.73
C LYS A 97 -9.00 -21.77 -3.27
N TYR A 98 -8.79 -20.81 -4.17
CA TYR A 98 -8.97 -19.38 -3.89
C TYR A 98 -9.91 -18.75 -4.91
N GLU A 99 -10.71 -17.79 -4.45
CA GLU A 99 -11.39 -16.83 -5.33
C GLU A 99 -10.55 -15.56 -5.36
N VAL A 100 -10.23 -15.08 -6.56
CA VAL A 100 -9.48 -13.84 -6.78
C VAL A 100 -10.44 -12.80 -7.30
N THR A 101 -10.56 -11.68 -6.57
CA THR A 101 -11.37 -10.52 -6.96
C THR A 101 -10.44 -9.35 -7.22
N PHE A 102 -10.60 -8.71 -8.37
CA PHE A 102 -9.89 -7.47 -8.71
C PHE A 102 -10.82 -6.27 -8.56
N GLU A 103 -10.40 -5.31 -7.76
CA GLU A 103 -11.11 -4.05 -7.55
C GLU A 103 -10.27 -2.89 -8.11
N GLY A 104 -10.76 -2.26 -9.18
CA GLY A 104 -10.10 -1.11 -9.78
C GLY A 104 -10.43 0.18 -9.03
N TYR A 105 -9.44 0.79 -8.38
CA TYR A 105 -9.57 2.10 -7.72
C TYR A 105 -9.19 3.28 -8.62
N TRP A 106 -8.85 3.03 -9.89
CA TRP A 106 -8.51 4.07 -10.85
C TRP A 106 -9.76 4.84 -11.29
N SER A 107 -9.84 6.10 -10.89
CA SER A 107 -10.98 6.98 -11.17
C SER A 107 -10.53 8.43 -11.36
N LYS A 108 -11.39 9.26 -11.94
CA LYS A 108 -11.16 10.71 -12.05
C LYS A 108 -10.98 11.43 -10.71
N TYR A 109 -11.42 10.83 -9.60
CA TYR A 109 -11.32 11.41 -8.26
C TYR A 109 -10.01 11.01 -7.57
N THR A 110 -9.59 9.76 -7.74
CA THR A 110 -8.36 9.22 -7.15
C THR A 110 -7.13 9.61 -7.98
N HIS A 111 -7.27 9.70 -9.31
CA HIS A 111 -6.18 10.01 -10.25
C HIS A 111 -6.64 11.07 -11.26
N PRO A 112 -6.79 12.34 -10.83
CA PRO A 112 -7.42 13.39 -11.65
C PRO A 112 -6.55 13.91 -12.80
N LYS A 113 -5.22 13.79 -12.68
CA LYS A 113 -4.27 14.32 -13.67
C LYS A 113 -4.32 13.49 -14.95
N ASP A 114 -4.55 14.16 -16.08
CA ASP A 114 -4.61 13.55 -17.43
C ASP A 114 -5.55 12.34 -17.53
N PHE A 115 -6.59 12.31 -16.69
CA PHE A 115 -7.57 11.23 -16.70
C PHE A 115 -8.33 11.23 -18.05
N PRO A 116 -8.44 10.09 -18.75
CA PRO A 116 -9.05 10.07 -20.07
C PRO A 116 -10.50 10.54 -20.02
N ALA A 117 -10.86 11.48 -20.89
CA ALA A 117 -12.21 12.04 -20.93
C ALA A 117 -13.24 11.07 -21.54
N SER A 118 -12.78 10.11 -22.35
CA SER A 118 -13.63 9.10 -22.98
C SER A 118 -13.76 7.87 -22.09
N VAL A 119 -15.00 7.54 -21.74
CA VAL A 119 -15.33 6.35 -20.92
C VAL A 119 -14.84 5.05 -21.58
N TRP A 120 -14.76 4.99 -22.91
CA TRP A 120 -14.29 3.81 -23.64
C TRP A 120 -12.78 3.60 -23.55
N GLN A 121 -12.02 4.63 -23.20
CA GLN A 121 -10.57 4.52 -22.98
C GLN A 121 -10.24 4.15 -21.54
N THR A 122 -11.12 4.47 -20.59
CA THR A 122 -10.97 4.18 -19.17
C THR A 122 -11.47 2.77 -18.86
N HIS A 123 -10.62 1.78 -19.09
CA HIS A 123 -10.93 0.39 -18.76
C HIS A 123 -9.66 -0.34 -18.31
N PHE A 124 -9.86 -1.44 -17.60
CA PHE A 124 -8.83 -2.45 -17.42
C PHE A 124 -9.03 -3.50 -18.51
N SER A 125 -7.93 -4.02 -19.05
CA SER A 125 -7.98 -5.21 -19.91
C SER A 125 -8.45 -6.42 -19.11
N ASP A 126 -8.78 -7.50 -19.82
CA ASP A 126 -9.06 -8.77 -19.17
C ASP A 126 -7.87 -9.23 -18.31
N ILE A 127 -8.18 -9.76 -17.14
CA ILE A 127 -7.18 -10.27 -16.21
C ILE A 127 -6.80 -11.69 -16.63
N ILE A 128 -5.50 -11.92 -16.74
CA ILE A 128 -4.90 -13.20 -17.07
C ILE A 128 -3.75 -13.49 -16.11
N GLY A 129 -3.67 -14.73 -15.64
CA GLY A 129 -2.60 -15.19 -14.76
C GLY A 129 -2.60 -16.70 -14.63
N ALA A 130 -1.76 -17.20 -13.75
CA ALA A 130 -1.71 -18.62 -13.43
C ALA A 130 -1.17 -18.85 -12.02
N SER A 131 -1.59 -19.93 -11.39
CA SER A 131 -0.88 -20.49 -10.24
C SER A 131 0.30 -21.30 -10.74
N HIS A 132 1.51 -20.98 -10.27
CA HIS A 132 2.75 -21.54 -10.79
C HIS A 132 3.78 -21.80 -9.68
N SER A 133 4.79 -22.62 -9.99
CA SER A 133 5.96 -22.86 -9.12
C SER A 133 6.93 -21.68 -9.12
N GLY A 134 7.83 -21.60 -8.13
CA GLY A 134 8.77 -20.48 -7.96
C GLY A 134 9.81 -20.33 -9.09
N ASP A 135 10.04 -21.38 -9.88
CA ASP A 135 10.97 -21.38 -11.02
C ASP A 135 10.33 -20.86 -12.32
N PHE A 136 9.06 -20.48 -12.30
CA PHE A 136 8.37 -19.84 -13.40
C PHE A 136 8.02 -18.40 -13.05
N ARG A 137 8.14 -17.49 -14.03
CA ARG A 137 7.80 -16.08 -13.88
C ARG A 137 7.03 -15.63 -15.10
N ILE A 138 5.81 -15.15 -14.89
CA ILE A 138 4.99 -14.55 -15.96
C ILE A 138 5.58 -13.20 -16.36
N TRP A 139 5.96 -12.38 -15.37
CA TRP A 139 6.66 -11.11 -15.53
C TRP A 139 7.50 -10.82 -14.26
N GLN A 140 8.42 -9.88 -14.34
CA GLN A 140 9.23 -9.44 -13.19
C GLN A 140 9.70 -7.99 -13.39
N TYR A 141 9.90 -7.25 -12.30
CA TYR A 141 10.50 -5.91 -12.37
C TYR A 141 11.92 -5.96 -12.95
N GLY A 142 12.26 -4.98 -13.78
CA GLY A 142 13.54 -4.91 -14.50
C GLY A 142 13.77 -6.02 -15.53
N GLY A 143 12.84 -6.96 -15.69
CA GLY A 143 12.91 -8.02 -16.69
C GLY A 143 12.37 -7.60 -18.04
N TYR A 144 12.69 -8.38 -19.07
CA TYR A 144 12.09 -8.23 -20.39
C TYR A 144 10.69 -8.85 -20.42
N ALA A 145 9.73 -8.15 -21.02
CA ALA A 145 8.41 -8.69 -21.29
C ALA A 145 8.49 -9.78 -22.37
N SER A 146 7.75 -10.89 -22.18
CA SER A 146 7.48 -11.83 -23.26
C SER A 146 6.60 -11.17 -24.33
N GLU A 147 6.48 -11.81 -25.50
CA GLU A 147 5.57 -11.32 -26.53
C GLU A 147 4.10 -11.32 -26.05
N GLY A 148 3.70 -12.32 -25.27
CA GLY A 148 2.39 -12.36 -24.62
C GLY A 148 2.18 -11.20 -23.64
N VAL A 149 3.12 -10.97 -22.72
CA VAL A 149 3.03 -9.85 -21.77
C VAL A 149 3.00 -8.51 -22.49
N LYS A 150 3.81 -8.35 -23.53
CA LYS A 150 3.82 -7.14 -24.37
C LYS A 150 2.46 -6.87 -25.00
N GLN A 151 1.81 -7.89 -25.59
CA GLN A 151 0.48 -7.72 -26.19
C GLN A 151 -0.59 -7.34 -25.17
N VAL A 152 -0.54 -7.90 -23.96
CA VAL A 152 -1.45 -7.50 -22.87
C VAL A 152 -1.20 -6.04 -22.48
N ALA A 153 0.05 -5.63 -22.30
CA ALA A 153 0.40 -4.27 -21.90
C ALA A 153 0.07 -3.21 -22.97
N GLU A 154 0.30 -3.51 -24.24
CA GLU A 154 0.13 -2.55 -25.34
C GLU A 154 -1.29 -2.52 -25.92
N SER A 155 -2.00 -3.65 -25.90
CA SER A 155 -3.28 -3.80 -26.61
C SER A 155 -4.40 -4.45 -25.81
N GLY A 156 -4.12 -4.96 -24.60
CA GLY A 156 -5.08 -5.71 -23.80
C GLY A 156 -5.44 -7.11 -24.32
N VAL A 157 -4.75 -7.60 -25.36
CA VAL A 157 -5.02 -8.91 -25.97
C VAL A 157 -4.30 -10.02 -25.20
N THR A 158 -5.06 -10.97 -24.67
CA THR A 158 -4.56 -12.04 -23.78
C THR A 158 -4.17 -13.34 -24.49
N LYS A 159 -4.64 -13.56 -25.73
CA LYS A 159 -4.53 -14.84 -26.46
C LYS A 159 -3.10 -15.38 -26.58
N LYS A 160 -2.12 -14.49 -26.77
CA LYS A 160 -0.71 -14.90 -26.89
C LYS A 160 -0.15 -15.35 -25.55
N LEU A 161 -0.42 -14.60 -24.48
CA LEU A 161 0.00 -14.97 -23.13
C LEU A 161 -0.68 -16.26 -22.67
N GLU A 162 -1.97 -16.46 -22.97
CA GLU A 162 -2.65 -17.75 -22.72
C GLU A 162 -1.92 -18.92 -23.40
N SER A 163 -1.46 -18.73 -24.63
CA SER A 163 -0.71 -19.78 -25.34
C SER A 163 0.67 -20.05 -24.71
N GLU A 164 1.32 -19.01 -24.18
CA GLU A 164 2.60 -19.12 -23.46
C GLU A 164 2.42 -19.87 -22.12
N LEU A 165 1.36 -19.56 -21.38
CA LEU A 165 1.02 -20.28 -20.14
C LEU A 165 0.72 -21.76 -20.43
N LYS A 166 -0.09 -22.07 -21.45
CA LYS A 166 -0.37 -23.47 -21.85
C LYS A 166 0.88 -24.26 -22.22
N ALA A 167 1.85 -23.62 -22.87
CA ALA A 167 3.12 -24.25 -23.23
C ALA A 167 3.94 -24.64 -21.98
N GLU A 168 3.79 -23.90 -20.87
CA GLU A 168 4.46 -24.12 -19.59
C GLU A 168 3.60 -24.92 -18.60
N SER A 169 2.65 -25.72 -19.10
CA SER A 169 1.73 -26.56 -18.30
C SER A 169 2.40 -27.43 -17.22
N ASN A 170 3.66 -27.81 -17.37
CA ASN A 170 4.38 -28.57 -16.33
C ASN A 170 4.73 -27.75 -15.08
N LYS A 171 4.74 -26.42 -15.20
CA LYS A 171 5.03 -25.45 -14.14
C LYS A 171 3.79 -24.68 -13.66
N ILE A 172 2.67 -24.89 -14.35
CA ILE A 172 1.40 -24.20 -14.11
C ILE A 172 0.35 -25.20 -13.65
N ARG A 173 -0.28 -24.93 -12.50
CA ARG A 173 -1.29 -25.82 -11.91
C ARG A 173 -2.70 -25.45 -12.36
N GLN A 174 -3.01 -24.15 -12.41
CA GLN A 174 -4.28 -23.62 -12.91
C GLN A 174 -4.06 -22.29 -13.61
N GLU A 175 -4.64 -22.15 -14.80
CA GLU A 175 -4.74 -20.88 -15.51
C GLU A 175 -5.91 -20.06 -14.93
N LEU A 176 -5.64 -18.80 -14.59
CA LEU A 176 -6.67 -17.80 -14.32
C LEU A 176 -6.95 -17.07 -15.62
N LEU A 177 -8.02 -17.47 -16.28
CA LEU A 177 -8.52 -16.85 -17.50
C LEU A 177 -9.86 -16.16 -17.20
N HIS A 178 -10.01 -14.92 -17.61
CA HIS A 178 -11.28 -14.19 -17.59
C HIS A 178 -11.91 -14.05 -16.19
N ALA A 179 -11.19 -13.45 -15.25
CA ALA A 179 -11.78 -13.03 -13.98
C ALA A 179 -12.69 -11.80 -14.21
N THR A 180 -13.91 -12.04 -14.72
CA THR A 180 -14.91 -11.00 -14.93
C THR A 180 -15.98 -11.10 -13.85
N LYS A 181 -15.75 -10.48 -12.68
CA LYS A 181 -16.82 -10.26 -11.69
C LYS A 181 -16.96 -8.76 -11.42
N PHE A 182 -17.80 -8.12 -12.22
CA PHE A 182 -18.28 -6.77 -11.94
C PHE A 182 -19.33 -6.86 -10.82
N SER A 183 -19.01 -6.37 -9.63
CA SER A 183 -20.01 -6.03 -8.62
C SER A 183 -19.85 -4.55 -8.31
N ILE A 184 -20.65 -3.74 -8.98
CA ILE A 184 -20.86 -2.34 -8.60
C ILE A 184 -21.95 -2.40 -7.51
N HIS A 185 -21.61 -2.04 -6.27
CA HIS A 185 -22.60 -1.61 -5.28
C HIS A 185 -22.65 -0.09 -5.28
#